data_AF-A0A6G2UZ34-F1
#
_entry.id   AF-A0A6G2UZ34-F1
#
_cell.length_a   1.000
_cell.length_b   1.000
_cell.length_c   1.000
_cell.angle_alpha   90.00
_cell.angle_beta   90.00
_cell.angle_gamma   90.00
#
_symmetry.space_group_name_H-M   'P 1'
#
loop_
_entity.id
_entity.type
_entity.pdbx_description
1 polymer ?
#
loop_
_entity_poly.entity_id
_entity_poly.type
_entity_poly.pdbx_seq_one_letter_code
_entity_poly.pdbx_strand_id
1 'polypeptide(L)'
;MEIRPTTDEDFEVFVATVHTAFGQFPETPVADGGRWWSALEMDRGLLAVAPDGKPVGTAAAYSFELTLPGGKPVPAAGVTAVGVVPSHRRRGVLSAMMRHQLAEVRERGEFLSVLLASEARIYGRFGYGPATS
;
A
#
# COMPACT_ATOMS: atom_id res chain seq x y z
N MET A 1 6.28 -9.40 15.42
CA MET A 1 5.64 -9.03 14.14
C MET A 1 6.75 -8.55 13.25
N GLU A 2 6.79 -9.11 12.06
CA GLU A 2 7.79 -8.82 11.04
C GLU A 2 7.13 -8.01 9.94
N ILE A 3 7.86 -7.06 9.35
CA ILE A 3 7.48 -6.39 8.11
C ILE A 3 8.58 -6.70 7.13
N ARG A 4 8.20 -7.26 5.99
CA ARG A 4 9.15 -7.65 4.94
C ARG A 4 8.65 -7.19 3.57
N PRO A 5 9.57 -6.94 2.61
CA PRO A 5 9.23 -6.80 1.21
C PRO A 5 8.48 -8.03 0.68
N THR A 6 7.63 -7.81 -0.32
CA THR A 6 6.99 -8.88 -1.08
C THR A 6 7.85 -9.32 -2.26
N THR A 7 7.51 -10.50 -2.77
CA THR A 7 7.98 -11.04 -4.05
C THR A 7 6.79 -11.41 -4.93
N ASP A 8 7.01 -11.79 -6.19
CA ASP A 8 5.93 -12.24 -7.07
C ASP A 8 5.19 -13.48 -6.51
N GLU A 9 5.88 -14.32 -5.73
CA GLU A 9 5.29 -15.48 -5.05
C GLU A 9 4.27 -15.09 -3.97
N ASP A 10 4.35 -13.86 -3.45
CA ASP A 10 3.45 -13.35 -2.41
C ASP A 10 2.12 -12.83 -2.98
N PHE A 11 1.92 -12.79 -4.31
CA PHE A 11 0.78 -12.13 -4.94
C PHE A 11 -0.58 -12.58 -4.38
N GLU A 12 -0.83 -13.89 -4.36
CA GLU A 12 -2.11 -14.45 -3.90
C GLU A 12 -2.37 -14.15 -2.41
N VAL A 13 -1.36 -14.32 -1.57
CA VAL A 13 -1.48 -14.04 -0.13
C VAL A 13 -1.63 -12.55 0.15
N PHE A 14 -0.99 -11.69 -0.63
CA PHE A 14 -1.12 -10.24 -0.54
C PHE A 14 -2.55 -9.81 -0.89
N VAL A 15 -3.08 -10.23 -2.04
CA VAL A 15 -4.45 -9.90 -2.48
C VAL A 15 -5.50 -10.41 -1.49
N ALA A 16 -5.36 -11.64 -1.00
CA ALA A 16 -6.27 -12.19 0.02
C ALA A 16 -6.25 -11.38 1.33
N THR A 17 -5.06 -10.94 1.76
CA THR A 17 -4.89 -10.12 2.97
C THR A 17 -5.49 -8.73 2.78
N VAL A 18 -5.30 -8.10 1.61
CA VAL A 18 -5.93 -6.82 1.25
C VAL A 18 -7.45 -6.95 1.27
N HIS A 19 -8.02 -7.94 0.58
CA HIS A 19 -9.48 -8.17 0.56
C HIS A 19 -10.04 -8.30 1.98
N THR A 20 -9.38 -9.09 2.84
CA THR A 20 -9.77 -9.25 4.25
C THR A 20 -9.71 -7.91 4.99
N ALA A 21 -8.66 -7.11 4.79
CA ALA A 21 -8.52 -5.81 5.44
C ALA A 21 -9.58 -4.79 4.99
N PHE A 22 -10.02 -4.87 3.72
CA PHE A 22 -11.01 -4.01 3.11
C PHE A 22 -12.46 -4.52 3.28
N GLY A 23 -12.64 -5.72 3.86
CA GLY A 23 -13.96 -6.34 4.02
C GLY A 23 -14.58 -6.78 2.69
N GLN A 24 -13.74 -7.05 1.68
CA GLN A 24 -14.15 -7.53 0.37
C GLN A 24 -14.09 -9.06 0.33
N PHE A 25 -15.04 -9.66 -0.38
CA PHE A 25 -15.07 -11.10 -0.63
C PHE A 25 -14.63 -11.38 -2.08
N PRO A 26 -13.92 -12.50 -2.34
CA PRO A 26 -13.39 -12.83 -3.67
C PRO A 26 -14.45 -12.96 -4.78
N GLU A 27 -15.73 -13.08 -4.41
CA GLU A 27 -16.86 -13.34 -5.32
C GLU A 27 -17.41 -12.10 -6.03
N THR A 28 -16.62 -11.04 -6.24
CA THR A 28 -17.03 -9.99 -7.19
C THR A 28 -16.39 -10.32 -8.54
N PRO A 29 -17.11 -10.97 -9.48
CA PRO A 29 -16.55 -11.31 -10.77
C PRO A 29 -16.56 -10.03 -11.59
N VAL A 30 -15.48 -9.26 -11.53
CA VAL A 30 -15.17 -8.35 -12.63
C VAL A 30 -14.70 -9.26 -13.78
N ALA A 31 -15.48 -9.30 -14.86
CA ALA A 31 -15.06 -9.92 -16.11
C ALA A 31 -13.60 -9.50 -16.38
N ASP A 32 -12.71 -10.49 -16.59
CA ASP A 32 -11.25 -10.39 -16.75
C ASP A 32 -10.36 -10.38 -15.49
N GLY A 33 -10.86 -10.69 -14.29
CA GLY A 33 -10.00 -10.90 -13.11
C GLY A 33 -9.36 -9.63 -12.54
N GLY A 34 -9.78 -8.45 -13.01
CA GLY A 34 -9.48 -7.17 -12.38
C GLY A 34 -8.15 -6.54 -12.80
N ARG A 35 -8.20 -5.66 -13.80
CA ARG A 35 -7.15 -4.67 -14.15
C ARG A 35 -6.49 -3.95 -12.96
N TRP A 36 -7.15 -3.95 -11.80
CA TRP A 36 -6.69 -3.32 -10.57
C TRP A 36 -5.47 -4.02 -9.96
N TRP A 37 -5.39 -5.36 -10.03
CA TRP A 37 -4.30 -6.11 -9.42
C TRP A 37 -3.11 -6.34 -10.35
N SER A 38 -3.32 -6.30 -11.67
CA SER A 38 -2.24 -6.40 -12.66
C SER A 38 -1.24 -5.23 -12.62
N ALA A 39 -1.58 -4.14 -11.92
CA ALA A 39 -0.71 -3.00 -11.70
C ALA A 39 0.10 -3.08 -10.39
N LEU A 40 -0.01 -4.18 -9.64
CA LEU A 40 0.82 -4.39 -8.44
C LEU A 40 2.28 -4.61 -8.86
N GLU A 41 3.14 -3.67 -8.47
CA GLU A 41 4.60 -3.84 -8.46
C GLU A 41 4.96 -4.60 -7.18
N MET A 42 5.02 -5.94 -7.26
CA MET A 42 5.25 -6.78 -6.06
C MET A 42 6.64 -6.57 -5.44
N ASP A 43 7.60 -5.99 -6.16
CA ASP A 43 8.90 -5.56 -5.60
C ASP A 43 8.80 -4.23 -4.82
N ARG A 44 7.61 -3.62 -4.75
CA ARG A 44 7.28 -2.40 -4.00
C ARG A 44 6.12 -2.60 -3.02
N GLY A 45 5.84 -3.86 -2.70
CA GLY A 45 4.89 -4.25 -1.67
C GLY A 45 5.57 -4.62 -0.34
N LEU A 46 4.80 -4.55 0.73
CA LEU A 46 5.15 -4.96 2.08
C LEU A 46 4.08 -5.89 2.63
N LEU A 47 4.52 -6.96 3.29
CA LEU A 47 3.69 -7.83 4.12
C LEU A 47 4.09 -7.69 5.59
N ALA A 48 3.09 -7.45 6.43
CA ALA A 48 3.23 -7.61 7.87
C ALA A 48 2.80 -9.03 8.27
N VAL A 49 3.68 -9.73 8.98
CA VAL A 49 3.48 -11.12 9.40
C VAL A 49 3.50 -11.21 10.93
N ALA A 50 2.47 -11.85 11.49
CA ALA A 50 2.35 -12.10 12.93
C ALA A 50 3.32 -13.21 13.38
N PRO A 51 3.62 -13.34 14.70
CA PRO A 51 4.54 -14.38 15.19
C PRO A 51 4.11 -15.82 14.89
N ASP A 52 2.82 -16.05 14.64
CA ASP A 52 2.27 -17.35 14.22
C ASP A 52 2.35 -17.59 12.70
N GLY A 53 3.06 -16.71 11.97
CA GLY A 53 3.28 -16.81 10.53
C GLY A 53 2.14 -16.25 9.67
N LYS A 54 1.06 -15.74 10.27
CA LYS A 54 -0.09 -15.25 9.49
C LYS A 54 0.15 -13.85 8.92
N PRO A 55 -0.24 -13.59 7.65
CA PRO A 55 -0.25 -12.25 7.10
C PRO A 55 -1.36 -11.43 7.77
N VAL A 56 -1.01 -10.24 8.24
CA VAL A 56 -1.90 -9.37 9.03
C VAL A 56 -1.99 -7.94 8.51
N GLY A 57 -1.17 -7.58 7.53
CA GLY A 57 -1.26 -6.28 6.89
C GLY A 57 -0.46 -6.21 5.60
N THR A 58 -0.83 -5.23 4.79
CA THR A 58 -0.29 -4.96 3.46
C THR A 58 -0.05 -3.47 3.29
N ALA A 59 0.93 -3.12 2.46
CA ALA A 59 1.09 -1.81 1.84
C ALA A 59 1.80 -2.01 0.50
N ALA A 60 1.52 -1.20 -0.52
CA ALA A 60 2.24 -1.24 -1.78
C ALA A 60 2.37 0.16 -2.39
N ALA A 61 3.22 0.30 -3.40
CA ALA A 61 3.30 1.48 -4.24
C ALA A 61 3.41 1.08 -5.72
N TYR A 62 2.83 1.89 -6.60
CA TYR A 62 3.07 1.80 -8.05
C TYR A 62 3.84 3.03 -8.55
N SER A 63 4.61 2.85 -9.62
CA SER A 63 5.46 3.87 -10.24
C SER A 63 4.66 4.65 -11.26
N PHE A 64 4.65 5.98 -11.15
CA PHE A 64 4.05 6.82 -12.18
C PHE A 64 4.66 8.22 -12.18
N GLU A 65 4.31 9.03 -13.18
CA GLU A 65 4.68 10.44 -13.23
C GLU A 65 3.51 11.33 -12.79
N LEU A 66 3.82 12.32 -11.95
CA LEU A 66 2.89 13.36 -11.54
C LEU A 66 3.29 14.70 -12.16
N THR A 67 2.37 15.35 -12.88
CA THR A 67 2.62 16.70 -13.40
C THR A 67 2.43 17.73 -12.29
N LEU A 68 3.51 18.44 -11.94
CA LEU A 68 3.48 19.52 -10.97
C LEU A 68 3.03 20.84 -11.60
N PRO A 69 2.60 21.83 -10.79
CA PRO A 69 2.40 23.20 -11.27
C PRO A 69 3.61 23.69 -12.08
N GLY A 70 3.35 24.29 -13.24
CA GLY A 70 4.38 24.61 -14.23
C GLY A 70 4.58 23.53 -15.31
N GLY A 71 3.80 22.43 -15.28
CA GLY A 71 3.72 21.45 -16.36
C GLY A 71 4.86 20.43 -16.39
N LYS A 72 5.68 20.36 -15.35
CA LYS A 72 6.81 19.43 -15.27
C LYS A 72 6.35 18.06 -14.72
N PRO A 73 6.48 16.96 -15.46
CA PRO A 73 6.29 15.61 -14.92
C PRO A 73 7.47 15.25 -14.00
N VAL A 74 7.16 14.57 -12.90
CA VAL A 74 8.16 14.06 -11.96
C VAL A 74 7.79 12.63 -11.51
N PRO A 75 8.76 11.75 -11.24
CA PRO A 75 8.48 10.44 -10.66
C PRO A 75 7.76 10.55 -9.31
N ALA A 76 6.80 9.65 -9.07
CA ALA A 76 5.98 9.63 -7.87
C ALA A 76 5.67 8.19 -7.43
N ALA A 77 5.69 7.96 -6.12
CA ALA A 77 5.21 6.72 -5.52
C ALA A 77 3.70 6.82 -5.24
N GLY A 78 2.91 5.99 -5.91
CA GLY A 78 1.47 5.87 -5.69
C GLY A 78 1.15 4.87 -4.58
N VAL A 79 1.07 5.34 -3.33
CA VAL A 79 0.79 4.46 -2.18
C VAL A 79 -0.62 3.88 -2.27
N THR A 80 -0.70 2.56 -2.17
CA THR A 80 -1.92 1.78 -2.38
C THR A 80 -1.95 0.55 -1.46
N ALA A 81 -3.06 -0.19 -1.49
CA ALA A 81 -3.25 -1.48 -0.82
C ALA A 81 -2.88 -1.47 0.68
N VAL A 82 -3.02 -0.31 1.34
CA VAL A 82 -2.71 -0.15 2.76
C VAL A 82 -3.84 -0.73 3.61
N GLY A 83 -3.59 -1.84 4.28
CA GLY A 83 -4.61 -2.58 5.02
C GLY A 83 -4.04 -3.32 6.22
N VAL A 84 -4.83 -3.41 7.30
CA VAL A 84 -4.54 -4.30 8.44
C VAL A 84 -5.80 -5.09 8.74
N VAL A 85 -5.65 -6.41 8.82
CA VAL A 85 -6.78 -7.31 9.10
C VAL A 85 -7.43 -6.96 10.43
N PRO A 86 -8.76 -7.08 10.59
CA PRO A 86 -9.48 -6.59 11.77
C PRO A 86 -8.90 -7.06 13.11
N SER A 87 -8.46 -8.32 13.19
CA SER A 87 -7.89 -8.94 14.40
C SER A 87 -6.57 -8.31 14.89
N HIS A 88 -5.87 -7.53 14.04
CA HIS A 88 -4.56 -6.95 14.33
C HIS A 88 -4.52 -5.42 14.26
N ARG A 89 -5.68 -4.77 14.11
CA ARG A 89 -5.77 -3.30 14.11
C ARG A 89 -5.40 -2.73 15.48
N ARG A 90 -4.97 -1.47 15.49
CA ARG A 90 -4.60 -0.69 16.70
C ARG A 90 -3.43 -1.30 17.52
N ARG A 91 -2.59 -2.12 16.89
CA ARG A 91 -1.36 -2.70 17.49
C ARG A 91 -0.07 -2.14 16.88
N GLY A 92 -0.14 -0.99 16.21
CA GLY A 92 1.02 -0.34 15.58
C GLY A 92 1.41 -0.84 14.18
N VAL A 93 0.78 -1.90 13.66
CA VAL A 93 1.08 -2.52 12.35
C VAL A 93 1.15 -1.51 11.21
N LEU A 94 0.08 -0.73 11.02
CA LEU A 94 0.00 0.32 10.00
C LEU A 94 1.13 1.34 10.13
N SER A 95 1.42 1.79 11.35
CA SER A 95 2.45 2.81 11.58
C SER A 95 3.84 2.29 11.32
N ALA A 96 4.09 1.01 11.54
CA ALA A 96 5.34 0.37 11.19
C ALA A 96 5.47 0.19 9.66
N MET A 97 4.42 -0.29 8.98
CA MET A 97 4.42 -0.43 7.51
C MET A 97 4.60 0.91 6.79
N MET A 98 3.87 1.96 7.19
CA MET A 98 3.99 3.28 6.55
C MET A 98 5.38 3.90 6.74
N ARG A 99 6.03 3.71 7.90
CA ARG A 99 7.40 4.19 8.12
C ARG A 99 8.40 3.43 7.26
N HIS A 100 8.25 2.11 7.16
CA HIS A 100 9.09 1.27 6.30
C HIS A 100 8.95 1.69 4.83
N GLN A 101 7.71 1.81 4.34
CA GLN A 101 7.44 2.21 2.96
C GLN A 101 8.00 3.60 2.63
N LEU A 102 7.82 4.59 3.50
CA LEU A 102 8.35 5.94 3.28
C LEU A 102 9.89 5.98 3.30
N ALA A 103 10.54 5.10 4.06
CA ALA A 103 11.98 4.94 4.01
C ALA A 103 12.42 4.37 2.66
N GLU A 104 11.75 3.32 2.16
CA GLU A 104 12.05 2.73 0.84
C GLU A 104 11.81 3.71 -0.32
N VAL A 105 10.72 4.48 -0.29
CA VAL A 105 10.45 5.56 -1.26
C VAL A 105 11.61 6.55 -1.30
N ARG A 106 12.10 6.98 -0.12
CA ARG A 106 13.26 7.86 -0.02
C ARG A 106 14.53 7.22 -0.53
N GLU A 107 14.80 5.95 -0.20
CA GLU A 107 15.99 5.22 -0.65
C GLU A 107 16.02 5.03 -2.17
N ARG A 108 14.85 4.90 -2.81
CA ARG A 108 14.69 4.86 -4.27
C ARG A 108 14.86 6.22 -4.96
N GLY A 109 15.05 7.30 -4.20
CA GLY A 109 15.23 8.66 -4.72
C GLY A 109 13.93 9.36 -5.12
N GLU A 110 12.78 8.79 -4.77
CA GLU A 110 11.48 9.42 -5.01
C GLU A 110 11.25 10.50 -3.95
N PHE A 111 11.14 11.75 -4.39
CA PHE A 111 11.02 12.90 -3.49
C PHE A 111 9.57 13.20 -3.08
N LEU A 112 8.59 12.53 -3.69
CA LEU A 112 7.18 12.64 -3.32
C LEU A 112 6.45 11.30 -3.43
N SER A 113 5.42 11.15 -2.60
CA SER A 113 4.47 10.05 -2.63
C SER A 113 3.06 10.60 -2.50
N VAL A 114 2.09 9.99 -3.17
CA VAL A 114 0.67 10.37 -3.11
C VAL A 114 -0.22 9.15 -2.92
N LEU A 115 -1.43 9.38 -2.43
CA LEU A 115 -2.42 8.33 -2.19
C LEU A 115 -3.84 8.86 -2.30
N LEU A 116 -4.78 7.93 -2.47
CA LEU A 116 -6.20 8.15 -2.20
C LEU A 116 -6.52 7.65 -0.79
N ALA A 117 -6.97 8.54 0.07
CA ALA A 117 -7.21 8.21 1.46
C ALA A 117 -8.58 7.54 1.65
N SER A 118 -8.60 6.33 2.21
CA SER A 118 -9.83 5.69 2.71
C SER A 118 -10.40 6.42 3.94
N GLU A 119 -9.54 6.97 4.79
CA GLU A 119 -9.91 7.80 5.94
C GLU A 119 -8.93 8.97 6.10
N ALA A 120 -9.44 10.21 6.10
CA ALA A 120 -8.61 11.42 6.09
C ALA A 120 -7.63 11.53 7.28
N ARG A 121 -8.02 11.05 8.47
CA ARG A 121 -7.20 11.16 9.70
C ARG A 121 -6.05 10.17 9.79
N ILE A 122 -5.98 9.18 8.89
CA ILE A 122 -4.94 8.16 8.94
C ILE A 122 -3.59 8.77 8.54
N TYR A 123 -3.55 9.42 7.38
CA TYR A 123 -2.31 9.69 6.65
C TYR A 123 -1.61 10.99 7.05
N GLY A 124 -2.33 11.95 7.65
CA GLY A 124 -1.73 13.21 8.12
C GLY A 124 -0.58 13.02 9.09
N ARG A 125 -0.63 11.99 9.95
CA ARG A 125 0.45 11.67 10.89
C ARG A 125 1.76 11.21 10.23
N PHE A 126 1.71 10.86 8.94
CA PHE A 126 2.86 10.45 8.13
C PHE A 126 3.31 11.55 7.16
N GLY A 127 2.77 12.77 7.28
CA GLY A 127 3.15 13.92 6.45
C GLY A 127 2.30 14.14 5.20
N TYR A 128 1.27 13.32 4.94
CA TYR A 128 0.36 13.53 3.83
C TYR A 128 -0.60 14.69 4.09
N GLY A 129 -0.78 15.56 3.10
CA GLY A 129 -1.79 16.62 3.09
C GLY A 129 -2.70 16.53 1.86
N PRO A 130 -3.92 17.11 1.89
CA PRO A 130 -4.75 17.25 0.70
C PRO A 130 -4.01 18.05 -0.38
N ALA A 131 -3.93 17.50 -1.59
CA ALA A 131 -3.20 18.11 -2.71
C ALA A 131 -4.11 18.58 -3.86
N THR A 132 -5.37 18.15 -3.87
CA THR A 132 -6.38 18.45 -4.90
C THR A 132 -7.76 18.62 -4.24
N SER A 133 -8.67 19.34 -4.91
CA SER A 133 -10.05 19.60 -4.48
C SER A 133 -11.05 19.32 -5.59
#